data_AF-A0A1Z7WWB0-F1
#
_entry.id   AF-A0A1Z7WWB0-F1
#
_cell.length_a   1.000
_cell.length_b   1.000
_cell.length_c   1.000
_cell.angle_alpha   90.00
_cell.angle_beta   90.00
_cell.angle_gamma   90.00
#
_symmetry.space_group_name_H-M   'P 1'
#
loop_
_entity.id
_entity.type
_entity.pdbx_description
1 polymer ?
#
loop_
_entity_poly.entity_id
_entity_poly.type
_entity_poly.pdbx_seq_one_letter_code
_entity_poly.pdbx_strand_id
1 'polypeptide(L)'
;MKVIAPHRLILELSKIGAGQTDCNVEPLDFQTVLDESLTMVQHLATQNDITINVEDNVDISLMADYMKLKQVLINLLTIKMNLFLKHFLAWVWKRRELKVRA
;
A
#
# COMPACT_ATOMS: atom_id res chain seq x y z
N MET A 1 17.51 13.11 3.05
CA MET A 1 16.59 12.27 2.24
C MET A 1 15.17 12.61 2.66
N LYS A 2 14.44 13.42 1.87
CA LYS A 2 13.08 13.83 2.21
C LYS A 2 12.14 12.73 1.73
N VAL A 3 11.52 11.99 2.66
CA VAL A 3 10.49 11.00 2.33
C VAL A 3 9.30 11.78 1.78
N ILE A 4 9.17 11.87 0.46
CA ILE A 4 7.98 12.43 -0.18
C ILE A 4 6.92 11.33 -0.09
N ALA A 5 6.11 11.39 0.96
CA ALA A 5 4.83 10.68 1.01
C ALA A 5 3.98 11.18 -0.17
N PRO A 6 3.36 10.30 -0.98
CA PRO A 6 2.54 10.73 -2.10
C PRO A 6 1.42 11.65 -1.59
N HIS A 7 1.13 12.73 -2.31
CA HIS A 7 0.17 13.78 -1.92
C HIS A 7 -1.19 13.20 -1.47
N ARG A 8 -1.65 12.13 -2.13
CA ARG A 8 -2.88 11.40 -1.81
C ARG A 8 -2.86 10.78 -0.40
N LEU A 9 -1.71 10.30 0.07
CA LEU A 9 -1.57 9.68 1.40
C LEU A 9 -1.65 10.71 2.53
N ILE A 10 -1.06 11.90 2.35
CA ILE A 10 -1.11 12.97 3.36
C ILE A 10 -2.55 13.43 3.58
N LEU A 11 -3.35 13.51 2.51
CA LEU A 11 -4.75 13.89 2.59
C LEU A 11 -5.59 12.84 3.33
N GLU A 12 -5.41 11.56 3.01
CA GLU A 12 -6.13 10.46 3.66
C GLU A 12 -5.77 10.33 5.15
N LEU A 13 -4.47 10.41 5.50
CA LEU A 13 -4.02 10.38 6.89
C LEU A 13 -4.48 11.61 7.68
N SER A 14 -4.52 12.80 7.06
CA SER A 14 -5.03 14.01 7.69
C SER A 14 -6.52 13.93 8.03
N LYS A 15 -7.33 13.31 7.16
CA LYS A 15 -8.77 13.10 7.41
C LYS A 15 -9.02 12.12 8.55
N ILE A 16 -8.26 11.02 8.59
CA ILE A 16 -8.34 10.01 9.67
C ILE A 16 -7.92 10.64 11.01
N GLY A 17 -6.78 11.34 11.04
CA GLY A 17 -6.23 11.93 12.28
C GLY A 17 -7.02 13.10 12.85
N ALA A 18 -7.85 13.78 12.04
CA ALA A 18 -8.68 14.89 12.48
C ALA A 18 -9.97 14.45 13.21
N GLY A 19 -10.30 13.15 13.24
CA GLY A 19 -11.53 12.63 13.87
C GLY A 19 -12.84 13.14 13.22
N GLN A 20 -12.76 13.77 12.04
CA GLN A 20 -13.89 14.40 11.34
C GLN A 20 -14.67 13.45 10.44
N THR A 21 -14.50 12.14 10.61
CA THR A 21 -15.18 11.17 9.77
C THR A 21 -15.94 10.19 10.64
N ASP A 22 -17.26 10.15 10.49
CA ASP A 22 -18.08 9.10 11.06
C ASP A 22 -17.53 7.73 10.64
N CYS A 23 -17.40 6.81 11.60
CA CYS A 23 -17.04 5.41 11.38
C CYS A 23 -18.30 4.56 11.53
N ASN A 24 -18.70 3.88 10.46
CA ASN A 24 -19.76 2.89 10.53
C ASN A 24 -19.13 1.52 10.80
N VAL A 25 -18.91 1.20 12.07
CA VAL A 25 -18.25 -0.05 12.48
C VAL A 25 -19.26 -1.19 12.45
N GLU A 26 -18.99 -2.20 11.63
CA GLU A 26 -19.84 -3.38 11.47
C GLU A 26 -18.99 -4.66 11.37
N PRO A 27 -19.58 -5.84 11.64
CA PRO A 27 -18.91 -7.11 11.39
C PRO A 27 -18.64 -7.26 9.88
N LEU A 28 -17.40 -7.56 9.53
CA LEU A 28 -17.00 -7.85 8.15
C LEU A 28 -16.08 -9.07 8.08
N ASP A 29 -16.04 -9.69 6.90
CA ASP A 29 -15.05 -10.69 6.55
C ASP A 29 -13.79 -10.00 6.01
N PHE A 30 -12.66 -10.22 6.68
CA PHE A 30 -11.40 -9.60 6.30
C PHE A 30 -10.90 -10.07 4.93
N GLN A 31 -11.14 -11.33 4.57
CA GLN A 31 -10.69 -11.86 3.29
C GLN A 31 -11.31 -11.08 2.13
N THR A 32 -12.61 -10.81 2.20
CA THR A 32 -13.33 -9.99 1.23
C THR A 32 -12.68 -8.61 1.05
N VAL A 33 -12.37 -7.91 2.14
CA VAL A 33 -11.75 -6.57 2.07
C VAL A 33 -10.35 -6.64 1.47
N LEU A 34 -9.58 -7.66 1.85
CA LEU A 34 -8.22 -7.90 1.35
C LEU A 34 -8.22 -8.15 -0.17
N ASP A 35 -9.09 -9.03 -0.67
CA ASP A 35 -9.20 -9.36 -2.08
C ASP A 35 -9.55 -8.16 -2.95
N GLU A 36 -10.49 -7.33 -2.48
CA GLU A 36 -10.85 -6.09 -3.18
C GLU A 36 -9.72 -5.06 -3.16
N SER A 37 -9.00 -4.92 -2.05
CA SER A 37 -7.82 -4.06 -1.97
C SER A 37 -6.71 -4.54 -2.91
N LEU A 38 -6.46 -5.84 -2.98
CA LEU A 38 -5.49 -6.48 -3.87
C LEU A 38 -5.84 -6.25 -5.33
N THR A 39 -7.11 -6.45 -5.70
CA THR A 39 -7.61 -6.20 -7.06
C THR A 39 -7.31 -4.78 -7.52
N MET A 40 -7.50 -3.78 -6.63
CA MET A 40 -7.19 -2.38 -6.96
C MET A 40 -5.70 -2.10 -7.15
N VAL A 41 -4.84 -2.72 -6.35
CA VAL A 41 -3.38 -2.49 -6.45
C VAL A 41 -2.69 -3.39 -7.47
N GLN A 42 -3.36 -4.45 -7.95
CA GLN A 42 -2.82 -5.38 -8.93
C GLN A 42 -2.40 -4.68 -10.22
N HIS A 43 -3.20 -3.73 -10.72
CA HIS A 43 -2.84 -2.97 -11.92
C HIS A 43 -1.52 -2.21 -11.74
N LEU A 44 -1.35 -1.56 -10.59
CA LEU A 44 -0.12 -0.83 -10.26
C LEU A 44 1.06 -1.78 -10.09
N ALA A 45 0.86 -2.93 -9.47
CA ALA A 45 1.90 -3.94 -9.29
C ALA A 45 2.39 -4.47 -10.64
N THR A 46 1.48 -4.82 -11.55
CA THR A 46 1.80 -5.26 -12.91
C THR A 46 2.56 -4.18 -13.70
N GLN A 47 2.16 -2.91 -13.61
CA GLN A 47 2.87 -1.81 -14.28
C GLN A 47 4.31 -1.59 -13.80
N ASN A 48 4.64 -2.07 -12.60
CA ASN A 48 5.95 -1.87 -11.97
C ASN A 48 6.74 -3.18 -11.82
N ASP A 49 6.32 -4.26 -12.49
CA ASP A 49 6.93 -5.59 -12.42
C ASP A 49 7.04 -6.14 -10.98
N ILE A 50 6.05 -5.85 -10.15
CA ILE A 50 5.97 -6.30 -8.75
C ILE A 50 5.06 -7.51 -8.65
N THR A 51 5.55 -8.60 -8.04
CA THR A 51 4.72 -9.75 -7.66
C THR A 51 4.19 -9.55 -6.24
N ILE A 52 2.89 -9.71 -6.06
CA ILE A 52 2.25 -9.73 -4.74
C ILE A 52 1.95 -11.18 -4.39
N ASN A 53 2.56 -11.68 -3.31
CA ASN A 53 2.21 -12.97 -2.74
C ASN A 53 1.34 -12.74 -1.51
N VAL A 54 0.23 -13.45 -1.48
CA VAL A 54 -0.70 -13.47 -0.36
C VAL A 54 -0.73 -14.91 0.11
N GLU A 55 -0.35 -15.13 1.36
CA GLU A 55 -0.46 -16.46 1.98
C GLU A 55 -1.94 -16.79 2.22
N ASP A 56 -2.23 -18.07 2.47
CA ASP A 56 -3.56 -18.70 2.44
C ASP A 56 -4.71 -17.88 3.05
N ASN A 57 -5.94 -18.25 2.65
CA ASN A 57 -7.20 -17.66 3.10
C ASN A 57 -7.19 -17.31 4.60
N VAL A 58 -7.42 -16.02 4.87
CA VAL A 58 -7.49 -15.45 6.20
C VAL A 58 -8.95 -15.45 6.65
N ASP A 59 -9.37 -16.52 7.32
CA ASP A 59 -10.71 -16.61 7.91
C ASP A 59 -10.79 -15.80 9.22
N ILE A 60 -10.91 -14.48 9.08
CA ILE A 60 -10.98 -13.54 10.21
C ILE A 60 -12.18 -12.62 10.02
N SER A 61 -13.11 -12.66 10.98
CA SER A 61 -14.14 -11.64 11.12
C SER A 61 -13.65 -10.48 12.00
N LEU A 62 -13.87 -9.25 11.53
CA LEU A 62 -13.44 -8.02 12.20
C LEU A 62 -14.62 -7.07 12.40
N MET A 63 -14.59 -6.30 13.49
CA MET A 63 -15.48 -5.14 13.66
C MET A 63 -14.74 -3.91 13.14
N ALA A 64 -15.11 -3.44 11.96
CA ALA A 64 -14.45 -2.28 11.35
C ALA A 64 -15.38 -1.53 10.40
N ASP A 65 -14.98 -0.31 10.03
CA ASP A 65 -15.59 0.40 8.91
C ASP A 65 -14.98 -0.11 7.60
N TYR A 66 -15.82 -0.72 6.77
CA TYR A 66 -15.43 -1.36 5.52
C TYR A 66 -14.61 -0.44 4.60
N MET A 67 -15.13 0.76 4.34
CA MET A 67 -14.55 1.69 3.38
C MET A 67 -13.21 2.23 3.88
N LYS A 68 -13.12 2.54 5.17
CA LYS A 68 -11.88 3.02 5.78
C LYS A 68 -10.82 1.92 5.84
N LEU A 69 -11.19 0.70 6.23
CA LEU A 69 -10.26 -0.44 6.28
C LEU A 69 -9.67 -0.73 4.90
N LYS A 70 -10.52 -0.79 3.86
CA LYS A 70 -10.08 -0.96 2.47
C LYS A 70 -9.10 0.11 2.04
N GLN A 71 -9.38 1.38 2.38
CA GLN A 71 -8.51 2.51 2.03
C GLN A 71 -7.16 2.46 2.77
N VAL A 72 -7.15 2.05 4.05
CA VAL A 72 -5.92 1.81 4.82
C VAL A 72 -5.08 0.72 4.16
N LEU A 73 -5.67 -0.41 3.79
CA LEU A 73 -4.97 -1.52 3.12
C LEU A 73 -4.35 -1.07 1.79
N ILE A 74 -5.12 -0.39 0.93
CA ILE A 74 -4.63 0.16 -0.34
C ILE A 74 -3.45 1.10 -0.11
N ASN A 75 -3.56 1.98 0.89
CA ASN A 75 -2.50 2.92 1.23
C ASN A 75 -1.22 2.19 1.65
N LEU A 76 -1.31 1.19 2.53
CA LEU A 76 -0.16 0.41 2.99
C LEU A 76 0.51 -0.36 1.86
N LEU A 77 -0.27 -1.06 1.03
CA LEU A 77 0.23 -1.84 -0.11
C LEU A 77 0.95 -0.92 -1.12
N THR A 78 0.35 0.22 -1.44
CA THR A 78 0.92 1.19 -2.39
C THR A 78 2.21 1.82 -1.87
N ILE A 79 2.30 2.13 -0.57
CA ILE A 79 3.52 2.68 0.05
C ILE A 79 4.68 1.70 -0.09
N LYS A 80 4.45 0.41 0.21
CA LYS A 80 5.49 -0.61 0.14
C LYS A 80 6.02 -0.79 -1.27
N MET A 81 5.15 -0.82 -2.28
CA MET A 81 5.53 -0.91 -3.69
C MET A 81 6.41 0.27 -4.12
N ASN A 82 6.00 1.50 -3.78
CA ASN A 82 6.74 2.70 -4.17
C ASN A 82 8.12 2.78 -3.47
N LEU A 83 8.19 2.45 -2.18
CA LEU A 83 9.46 2.42 -1.45
C LEU A 83 10.41 1.35 -2.00
N PHE A 84 9.88 0.15 -2.29
CA PHE A 84 10.64 -0.93 -2.91
C PHE A 84 11.26 -0.49 -4.24
N LEU A 85 10.46 0.12 -5.12
CA LEU A 85 10.94 0.63 -6.41
C LEU A 85 12.04 1.69 -6.25
N LYS A 86 11.86 2.65 -5.34
CA LYS A 86 12.87 3.70 -5.09
C LYS A 86 14.21 3.10 -4.63
N HIS A 87 14.17 2.13 -3.71
CA HIS A 87 15.38 1.47 -3.23
C HIS A 87 16.04 0.63 -4.33
N PHE A 88 15.25 -0.09 -5.13
CA PHE A 88 15.75 -0.87 -6.26
C PHE A 88 16.45 0.02 -7.30
N LEU A 89 15.82 1.12 -7.73
CA LEU A 89 16.42 2.06 -8.68
C LEU A 89 17.70 2.71 -8.13
N ALA A 90 17.71 3.10 -6.86
CA ALA A 90 18.91 3.63 -6.21
C ALA A 90 20.05 2.60 -6.20
N TRP A 91 19.74 1.34 -5.92
CA TRP A 91 20.71 0.23 -5.97
C TRP A 91 21.25 -0.01 -7.39
N VAL A 92 20.37 -0.06 -8.40
CA VAL A 92 20.76 -0.24 -9.81
C VAL A 92 21.68 0.89 -10.26
N TRP A 93 21.34 2.13 -9.95
CA TRP A 93 22.14 3.30 -10.30
C TRP A 93 23.52 3.25 -9.64
N LYS A 94 23.58 2.95 -8.34
CA LYS A 94 24.85 2.82 -7.61
C LYS A 94 25.76 1.75 -8.20
N ARG A 95 25.19 0.62 -8.65
CA ARG A 95 25.93 -0.48 -9.27
C ARG A 95 26.48 -0.13 -10.65
N ARG A 96 25.79 0.72 -11.43
CA ARG A 96 26.29 1.23 -12.72
C ARG A 96 27.44 2.22 -12.53
N GLU A 97 27.36 3.15 -11.56
CA GLU A 97 28.45 4.09 -11.29
C GLU A 97 29.77 3.41 -10.91
N LEU A 98 29.69 2.34 -10.10
CA LEU A 98 30.87 1.57 -9.68
C LEU A 98 31.54 0.83 -10.84
N LYS A 99 30.78 0.45 -11.88
CA LYS A 99 31.33 -0.17 -13.10
C LYS A 99 31.89 0.83 -14.12
N VAL A 100 31.50 2.10 -14.04
CA VAL A 100 32.01 3.16 -14.94
C VAL A 100 33.28 3.81 -14.40
N ARG A 101 33.58 3.63 -13.10
CA ARG A 101 34.77 4.16 -12.43
C ARG A 101 35.87 3.13 -12.18
N ALA A 102 35.66 1.87 -12.56
CA ALA A 102 36.63 0.77 -12.48
C ALA A 102 37.12 0.45 -13.89
#